data_AF-A0A6B3GHI9-F1
#
_entry.id   AF-A0A6B3GHI9-F1
#
_cell.length_a   1.000
_cell.length_b   1.000
_cell.length_c   1.000
_cell.angle_alpha   90.00
_cell.angle_beta   90.00
_cell.angle_gamma   90.00
#
_symmetry.space_group_name_H-M   'P 1'
#
loop_
_entity.id
_entity.type
_entity.pdbx_description
1 polymer ?
#
loop_
_entity_poly.entity_id
_entity_poly.type
_entity_poly.pdbx_seq_one_letter_code
_entity_poly.pdbx_strand_id
1 'polypeptide(L)'
;LDAAARMTERLTLGYRDAVAVGDSVLAPAGTRVSGHEFHRTSLEPGSGADPAWGVVRPGPPRTEGFVQGGVHASYLHVHWAALPSA
;
A
#
# COMPACT_ATOMS: atom_id res chain seq x y z
N LEU A 1 -15.70 0.02 0.38
CA LEU A 1 -14.78 1.13 0.72
C LEU A 1 -15.47 2.41 0.32
N ASP A 2 -15.53 3.39 1.22
CA ASP A 2 -16.04 4.72 0.89
C ASP A 2 -14.89 5.58 0.36
N ALA A 3 -14.54 5.37 -0.91
CA ALA A 3 -13.45 6.05 -1.58
C ALA A 3 -13.77 6.24 -3.07
N ALA A 4 -13.38 7.40 -3.62
CA ALA A 4 -13.56 7.71 -5.03
C ALA A 4 -12.26 7.48 -5.80
N ALA A 5 -12.35 6.82 -6.96
CA ALA A 5 -11.24 6.63 -7.88
C ALA A 5 -11.34 7.61 -9.05
N ARG A 6 -10.21 8.18 -9.46
CA ARG A 6 -10.11 8.98 -10.70
C ARG A 6 -8.80 8.72 -11.41
N MET A 7 -8.79 8.94 -12.73
CA MET A 7 -7.54 8.98 -13.50
C MET A 7 -6.71 10.22 -13.14
N THR A 8 -5.39 10.08 -13.27
CA THR A 8 -4.39 11.13 -13.10
C THR A 8 -3.61 11.35 -14.39
N GLU A 9 -3.12 12.57 -14.61
CA GLU A 9 -2.32 12.90 -15.79
C GLU A 9 -0.98 12.13 -15.81
N ARG A 10 -0.39 11.99 -14.62
CA ARG A 10 0.91 11.33 -14.42
C ARG A 10 0.74 9.88 -14.00
N LEU A 11 1.66 9.06 -14.51
CA LEU A 11 1.85 7.70 -14.05
C LEU A 11 2.61 7.71 -12.71
N THR A 12 2.10 6.97 -11.73
CA THR A 12 2.87 6.59 -10.55
C THR A 12 3.60 5.29 -10.87
N LEU A 13 4.93 5.37 -10.88
CA LEU A 13 5.80 4.21 -11.08
C LEU A 13 6.96 4.26 -10.09
N GLY A 14 7.30 3.12 -9.51
CA GLY A 14 8.59 2.91 -8.84
C GLY A 14 8.50 2.00 -7.62
N TYR A 15 9.68 1.57 -7.17
CA TYR A 15 9.81 0.71 -6.00
C TYR A 15 9.53 1.45 -4.70
N ARG A 16 8.92 0.74 -3.75
CA ARG A 16 8.58 1.21 -2.40
C ARG A 16 8.93 0.14 -1.39
N ASP A 17 9.46 0.59 -0.26
CA ASP A 17 9.45 -0.20 0.95
C ASP A 17 8.20 0.15 1.75
N ALA A 18 7.59 -0.84 2.38
CA ALA A 18 6.37 -0.68 3.14
C ALA A 18 6.36 -1.57 4.38
N VAL A 19 5.55 -1.17 5.35
CA VAL A 19 5.31 -1.92 6.59
C VAL A 19 3.82 -2.15 6.74
N ALA A 20 3.40 -3.40 7.01
CA ALA A 20 2.00 -3.69 7.32
C ALA A 20 1.59 -2.95 8.60
N VAL A 21 0.58 -2.09 8.54
CA VAL A 21 0.15 -1.27 9.69
C VAL A 21 -0.65 -2.09 10.69
N GLY A 22 -1.46 -3.02 10.19
CA GLY A 22 -2.23 -3.98 10.98
C GLY A 22 -2.17 -5.37 10.35
N ASP A 23 -2.78 -6.34 11.03
CA ASP A 23 -2.90 -7.70 10.52
C ASP A 23 -3.81 -7.74 9.28
N SER A 24 -3.43 -8.53 8.29
CA SER A 24 -4.23 -8.77 7.10
C SER A 24 -4.02 -10.19 6.58
N VAL A 25 -4.85 -10.57 5.60
CA VAL A 25 -4.71 -11.86 4.91
C VAL A 25 -3.36 -12.02 4.20
N LEU A 26 -2.63 -10.93 3.95
CA LEU A 26 -1.33 -10.95 3.28
C LEU A 26 -0.16 -11.03 4.26
N ALA A 27 -0.24 -10.35 5.40
CA ALA A 27 0.84 -10.28 6.37
C ALA A 27 0.36 -9.83 7.76
N PRO A 28 1.02 -10.27 8.85
CA PRO A 28 0.83 -9.71 10.18
C PRO A 28 1.43 -8.30 10.28
N ALA A 29 0.92 -7.51 11.23
CA ALA A 29 1.39 -6.16 11.52
C ALA A 29 2.90 -6.11 11.76
N GLY A 30 3.55 -5.06 11.25
CA GLY A 30 4.99 -4.87 11.34
C GLY A 30 5.81 -5.61 10.28
N THR A 31 5.21 -6.48 9.47
CA THR A 31 5.89 -7.13 8.35
C THR A 31 6.41 -6.10 7.36
N ARG A 32 7.71 -6.17 7.05
CA ARG A 32 8.37 -5.29 6.07
C ARG A 32 8.42 -5.95 4.71
N VAL A 33 8.04 -5.21 3.67
CA VAL A 33 8.02 -5.69 2.30
C VAL A 33 8.63 -4.66 1.37
N SER A 34 9.21 -5.13 0.28
CA SER A 34 9.55 -4.31 -0.88
C SER A 34 8.59 -4.65 -2.02
N GLY A 35 8.17 -3.63 -2.75
CA GLY A 35 7.20 -3.75 -3.84
C GLY A 35 7.33 -2.61 -4.83
N HIS A 36 6.41 -2.51 -5.77
CA HIS A 36 6.33 -1.38 -6.69
C HIS A 36 4.91 -0.86 -6.82
N GLU A 37 4.79 0.46 -7.04
CA GLU A 37 3.56 1.07 -7.51
C GLU A 37 3.61 1.16 -9.04
N PHE A 38 2.51 0.81 -9.71
CA PHE A 38 2.30 1.05 -11.13
C PHE A 38 0.80 1.34 -11.38
N HIS A 39 0.43 2.63 -11.41
CA HIS A 39 -0.96 3.03 -11.66
C HIS A 39 -1.08 4.47 -12.18
N ARG A 40 -2.15 4.74 -12.94
CA ARG A 40 -2.58 6.09 -13.37
C ARG A 40 -3.88 6.54 -12.69
N THR A 41 -4.28 5.87 -11.63
CA THR A 41 -5.46 6.20 -10.85
C THR A 41 -5.05 6.62 -9.45
N SER A 42 -5.84 7.50 -8.83
CA SER A 42 -5.71 7.86 -7.42
C SER A 42 -7.02 7.56 -6.69
N LEU A 43 -6.94 7.17 -5.43
CA LEU A 43 -8.07 7.07 -4.51
C LEU A 43 -8.08 8.25 -3.55
N GLU A 44 -9.27 8.78 -3.28
CA GLU A 44 -9.52 9.74 -2.20
C GLU A 44 -10.68 9.22 -1.32
N PRO A 45 -10.44 8.95 -0.02
CA PRO A 45 -9.13 8.97 0.64
C PRO A 45 -8.20 7.88 0.11
N GLY A 46 -6.88 8.11 0.25
CA GLY A 46 -5.85 7.16 -0.19
C GLY A 46 -5.68 5.94 0.71
N SER A 47 -6.26 5.97 1.91
CA SER A 47 -6.33 4.87 2.87
C SER A 47 -7.56 5.02 3.77
N GLY A 48 -8.02 3.91 4.35
CA GLY A 48 -9.15 3.89 5.29
C GLY A 48 -8.73 4.07 6.74
N ALA A 49 -9.67 3.84 7.66
CA ALA A 49 -9.40 3.78 9.10
C ALA A 49 -8.37 2.69 9.47
N ASP A 50 -8.35 1.61 8.69
CA ASP A 50 -7.39 0.52 8.78
C ASP A 50 -6.54 0.48 7.48
N PRO A 51 -5.41 1.21 7.42
CA PRO A 51 -4.55 1.21 6.25
C PRO A 51 -3.85 -0.12 6.05
N ALA A 52 -3.60 -0.48 4.78
CA ALA A 52 -2.82 -1.67 4.44
C ALA A 52 -1.33 -1.48 4.78
N TRP A 53 -0.77 -0.33 4.39
CA TRP A 53 0.66 -0.08 4.44
C TRP A 53 1.01 1.30 5.00
N GLY A 54 2.11 1.35 5.75
CA GLY A 54 2.91 2.56 5.94
C GLY A 54 4.02 2.55 4.89
N VAL A 55 4.05 3.54 4.01
CA VAL A 55 4.99 3.60 2.89
C VAL A 55 6.24 4.38 3.29
N VAL A 56 7.41 3.77 3.11
CA VAL A 56 8.72 4.38 3.35
C VAL A 56 9.20 5.02 2.05
N ARG A 57 9.32 6.35 2.04
CA ARG A 57 9.81 7.14 0.90
C ARG A 57 10.37 8.48 1.38
N PRO A 58 11.20 9.17 0.59
CA PRO A 58 11.55 10.55 0.86
C PRO A 58 10.29 11.44 0.93
N GLY A 59 10.19 12.24 1.99
CA GLY A 59 9.04 13.11 2.26
C GLY A 59 8.26 12.72 3.52
N PRO A 60 7.06 13.30 3.72
CA PRO A 60 6.25 13.00 4.90
C PRO A 60 5.79 11.54 4.89
N PRO A 61 5.63 10.91 6.08
CA PRO A 61 5.02 9.59 6.21
C PRO A 61 3.66 9.56 5.53
N ARG A 62 3.37 8.45 4.84
CA ARG A 62 2.09 8.24 4.16
C ARG A 62 1.59 6.82 4.43
N THR A 63 0.30 6.72 4.72
CA THR A 63 -0.43 5.45 4.69
C THR A 63 -1.06 5.20 3.33
N GLU A 64 -1.21 3.93 2.97
CA GLU A 64 -1.77 3.52 1.68
C GLU A 64 -2.64 2.29 1.85
N GLY A 65 -3.73 2.25 1.08
CA GLY A 65 -4.58 1.07 0.94
C GLY A 65 -5.54 0.87 2.11
N PHE A 66 -6.23 -0.26 2.08
CA PHE A 66 -7.35 -0.59 2.96
C PHE A 66 -7.29 -2.06 3.36
N VAL A 67 -7.54 -2.33 4.63
CA VAL A 67 -7.83 -3.68 5.14
C VAL A 67 -9.23 -3.68 5.72
N GLN A 68 -10.15 -4.43 5.10
CA GLN A 68 -11.53 -4.51 5.58
C GLN A 68 -12.18 -5.82 5.16
N GLY A 69 -12.83 -6.53 6.10
CA GLY A 69 -13.63 -7.71 5.78
C GLY A 69 -12.83 -8.84 5.10
N GLY A 70 -11.56 -9.03 5.48
CA GLY A 70 -10.67 -10.01 4.86
C GLY A 70 -10.09 -9.59 3.51
N VAL A 71 -10.38 -8.37 3.04
CA VAL A 71 -9.81 -7.82 1.81
C VAL A 71 -8.61 -6.94 2.16
N HIS A 72 -7.51 -7.14 1.45
CA HIS A 72 -6.36 -6.25 1.41
C HIS A 72 -6.34 -5.56 0.04
N ALA A 73 -6.63 -4.26 -0.02
CA ALA A 73 -6.67 -3.48 -1.25
C ALA A 73 -5.58 -2.40 -1.24
N SER A 74 -4.66 -2.45 -2.20
CA SER A 74 -3.49 -1.58 -2.25
C SER A 74 -2.99 -1.44 -3.69
N TYR A 75 -2.44 -0.27 -4.03
CA TYR A 75 -1.67 -0.05 -5.26
C TYR A 75 -0.24 -0.59 -5.19
N LEU A 76 0.22 -1.03 -4.01
CA LEU A 76 1.53 -1.64 -3.83
C LEU A 76 1.49 -3.10 -4.29
N HIS A 77 2.21 -3.39 -5.35
CA HIS A 77 2.47 -4.76 -5.79
C HIS A 77 3.69 -5.29 -5.04
N VAL A 78 3.45 -6.16 -4.07
CA VAL A 78 4.50 -6.73 -3.21
C VAL A 78 5.28 -7.86 -3.89
N HIS A 79 6.59 -7.88 -3.70
CA HIS A 79 7.45 -8.97 -4.14
C HIS A 79 7.75 -9.89 -2.95
N TRP A 80 6.96 -10.93 -2.74
CA TRP A 80 7.13 -11.84 -1.60
C TRP A 80 8.46 -12.60 -1.56
N ALA A 81 9.12 -12.78 -2.71
CA ALA A 81 10.47 -13.33 -2.77
C ALA A 81 11.57 -12.35 -2.31
N ALA A 82 11.22 -11.07 -2.10
CA ALA A 82 12.12 -10.00 -1.69
C ALA A 82 11.82 -9.53 -0.24
N LEU A 83 11.37 -10.45 0.62
CA LEU A 83 11.23 -10.15 2.04
C LEU A 83 12.61 -9.83 2.63
N PRO A 84 12.83 -8.64 3.24
CA PRO A 84 14.14 -8.25 3.74
C PRO A 84 14.73 -9.15 4.84
N SER A 85 13.89 -10.00 5.45
CA SER A 85 14.26 -10.92 6.54
C SER A 85 14.32 -12.39 6.11
N ALA A 86 14.15 -12.69 4.83
CA ALA A 86 14.23 -14.05 4.29
C ALA A 86 15.69 -14.48 4.03
#